data_AF-A0A2G5WJ28-F1
#
_entry.id   AF-A0A2G5WJ28-F1
#
_cell.length_a   1.000
_cell.length_b   1.000
_cell.length_c   1.000
_cell.angle_alpha   90.00
_cell.angle_beta   90.00
_cell.angle_gamma   90.00
#
_symmetry.space_group_name_H-M   'P 1'
#
loop_
_entity.id
_entity.type
_entity.pdbx_description
1 polymer ?
#
loop_
_entity_poly.entity_id
_entity_poly.type
_entity_poly.pdbx_seq_one_letter_code
_entity_poly.pdbx_strand_id
1 'polypeptide(L)'
;MKNKLYKISLSLGALLLVISTIFAQQAYAGDGFFSNIKRFDKHTYAGPFNISKLNRKKAKQKLTTDFVELEQNLAVKLIVQDLYVDVPSEAVTFDVDATVDQASSGQENALIATVSRDGLRTVLTQNFSSLVFTEDEVDTLASQIESQLRSGIMPQHIYLAKSIPELYEQAQTIASATYATKQLTKGLRLLLDDLNGAEIQPNSTFSFQEFVKDRESVVASDQDMSIMASLLYETALQTNWIIDERSIGNELTEGVQPGFEAVVNRKLDLDLQVTNPNQTVFTLHTKWDNSQITLSIEGLPFMHTYLPEVENLKLYNPKTVVQYSAFIPSGRVQTINKGKKAMEATVKRSILLNGSLLDYEDISIDFYTPQSKVERRNLTRPKTLTAGSADGTNSGSDLNPDSSSPTAGGNSSTDGSANGSDSGKPGSSSSNGSSNGNTSDKSGISGGNDSGNPNASGGQNKDEVFYDKGGNRVDKNGDPLD
;
A
#
# COMPACT_ATOMS: atom_id res chain seq x y z
N MET A 1 18.55 1.17 -102.33
CA MET A 1 17.97 1.81 -101.12
C MET A 1 17.29 0.84 -100.15
N LYS A 2 16.80 -0.35 -100.57
CA LYS A 2 16.07 -1.30 -99.70
C LYS A 2 16.92 -1.96 -98.58
N ASN A 3 18.22 -2.20 -98.78
CA ASN A 3 19.08 -2.84 -97.77
C ASN A 3 19.50 -1.92 -96.60
N LYS A 4 19.43 -0.59 -96.73
CA LYS A 4 19.74 0.33 -95.61
C LYS A 4 18.55 0.48 -94.65
N LEU A 5 17.32 0.48 -95.18
CA LEU A 5 16.09 0.53 -94.38
C LEU A 5 15.90 -0.74 -93.54
N TYR A 6 16.28 -1.91 -94.07
CA TYR A 6 16.18 -3.18 -93.34
C TYR A 6 17.14 -3.25 -92.14
N LYS A 7 18.36 -2.69 -92.28
CA LYS A 7 19.35 -2.65 -91.19
C LYS A 7 18.96 -1.70 -90.06
N ILE A 8 18.31 -0.57 -90.38
CA ILE A 8 17.81 0.39 -89.39
C ILE A 8 16.58 -0.16 -88.65
N SER A 9 15.67 -0.84 -89.37
CA SER A 9 14.53 -1.54 -88.76
C SER A 9 14.98 -2.66 -87.82
N LEU A 10 15.97 -3.45 -88.22
CA LEU A 10 16.53 -4.54 -87.40
C LEU A 10 17.24 -4.01 -86.15
N SER A 11 18.00 -2.91 -86.25
CA SER A 11 18.66 -2.30 -85.09
C SER A 11 17.68 -1.67 -84.11
N LEU A 12 16.58 -1.07 -84.62
CA LEU A 12 15.55 -0.47 -83.77
C LEU A 12 14.73 -1.56 -83.05
N GLY A 13 14.41 -2.66 -83.73
CA GLY A 13 13.75 -3.83 -83.12
C GLY A 13 14.63 -4.52 -82.07
N ALA A 14 15.94 -4.63 -82.30
CA ALA A 14 16.88 -5.17 -81.32
C ALA A 14 17.03 -4.25 -80.09
N LEU A 15 17.04 -2.94 -80.28
CA LEU A 15 17.09 -1.97 -79.17
C LEU A 15 15.80 -2.02 -78.32
N LEU A 16 14.63 -2.14 -78.97
CA LEU A 16 13.34 -2.28 -78.28
C LEU A 16 13.25 -3.60 -77.50
N LEU A 17 13.80 -4.70 -78.05
CA LEU A 17 13.90 -5.97 -77.34
C LEU A 17 14.82 -5.89 -76.12
N VAL A 18 15.98 -5.25 -76.23
CA VAL A 18 16.91 -5.05 -75.09
C VAL A 18 16.31 -4.14 -74.02
N ILE A 19 15.61 -3.08 -74.42
CA ILE A 19 14.88 -2.24 -73.45
C ILE A 19 13.76 -3.05 -72.79
N SER A 20 13.01 -3.86 -73.55
CA SER A 20 11.95 -4.71 -72.99
C SER A 20 12.47 -5.78 -72.03
N THR A 21 13.66 -6.35 -72.26
CA THR A 21 14.25 -7.35 -71.35
C THR A 21 14.81 -6.70 -70.09
N ILE A 22 15.35 -5.48 -70.16
CA ILE A 22 15.73 -4.70 -68.98
C ILE A 22 14.48 -4.34 -68.15
N PHE A 23 13.38 -3.94 -68.79
CA PHE A 23 12.11 -3.66 -68.10
C PHE A 23 11.43 -4.93 -67.57
N ALA A 24 11.53 -6.07 -68.26
CA ALA A 24 10.95 -7.33 -67.83
C ALA A 24 11.72 -7.94 -66.65
N GLN A 25 13.05 -7.84 -66.60
CA GLN A 25 13.83 -8.30 -65.44
C GLN A 25 13.60 -7.42 -64.20
N GLN A 26 13.38 -6.11 -64.38
CA GLN A 26 13.00 -5.17 -63.31
C GLN A 26 11.51 -5.30 -62.87
N ALA A 27 10.67 -5.97 -63.66
CA ALA A 27 9.28 -6.26 -63.31
C ALA A 27 9.11 -7.60 -62.57
N TYR A 28 10.04 -8.55 -62.77
CA TYR A 28 10.04 -9.85 -62.11
C TYR A 28 10.83 -9.90 -60.80
N ALA A 29 11.76 -8.97 -60.58
CA ALA A 29 12.19 -8.61 -59.23
C ALA A 29 11.26 -7.50 -58.73
N GLY A 30 10.26 -7.86 -57.91
CA GLY A 30 9.14 -7.00 -57.50
C GLY A 30 9.46 -5.72 -56.71
N ASP A 31 10.67 -5.15 -56.86
CA ASP A 31 11.16 -4.00 -56.10
C ASP A 31 11.77 -2.88 -56.98
N GLY A 32 11.66 -2.97 -58.32
CA GLY A 32 12.22 -1.99 -59.26
C GLY A 32 11.29 -0.82 -59.62
N PHE A 33 11.71 0.42 -59.28
CA PHE A 33 11.24 1.74 -59.77
C PHE A 33 9.75 2.14 -59.55
N PHE A 34 8.77 1.24 -59.68
CA PHE A 34 7.34 1.54 -59.55
C PHE A 34 6.82 1.50 -58.09
N SER A 35 7.55 0.85 -57.17
CA SER A 35 7.21 0.80 -55.73
C SER A 35 7.19 2.20 -55.08
N ASN A 36 8.03 3.12 -55.56
CA ASN A 36 8.08 4.52 -55.12
C ASN A 36 6.93 5.39 -55.65
N ILE A 37 6.21 4.93 -56.67
CA ILE A 37 5.06 5.64 -57.26
C ILE A 37 3.75 5.10 -56.68
N LYS A 38 3.70 3.80 -56.34
CA LYS A 38 2.55 3.16 -55.70
C LYS A 38 2.31 3.76 -54.30
N ARG A 39 1.06 4.12 -54.04
CA ARG A 39 0.60 4.64 -52.75
C ARG A 39 -0.01 3.51 -51.93
N PHE A 40 0.14 3.59 -50.62
CA PHE A 40 -0.60 2.74 -49.68
C PHE A 40 -2.11 3.02 -49.78
N ASP A 41 -2.90 1.98 -49.56
CA ASP A 41 -4.36 2.05 -49.57
C ASP A 41 -4.90 2.78 -48.35
N LYS A 42 -6.21 3.02 -48.32
CA LYS A 42 -6.85 3.54 -47.11
C LYS A 42 -6.68 2.51 -45.99
N HIS A 43 -6.67 2.97 -44.74
CA HIS A 43 -6.53 2.11 -43.55
C HIS A 43 -5.19 1.37 -43.49
N THR A 44 -4.12 2.00 -43.97
CA THR A 44 -2.75 1.49 -43.80
C THR A 44 -2.05 2.23 -42.67
N TYR A 45 -1.60 1.50 -41.65
CA TYR A 45 -0.92 2.04 -40.47
C TYR A 45 0.40 1.31 -40.20
N ALA A 46 1.34 1.99 -39.57
CA ALA A 46 2.51 1.38 -38.93
C ALA A 46 2.43 1.73 -37.43
N GLY A 47 2.12 0.75 -36.58
CA GLY A 47 1.69 0.99 -35.21
C GLY A 47 0.54 2.02 -35.16
N PRO A 48 0.63 3.09 -34.36
CA PRO A 48 -0.38 4.15 -34.32
C PRO A 48 -0.30 5.14 -35.51
N PHE A 49 0.72 5.04 -36.36
CA PHE A 49 1.01 6.06 -37.37
C PHE A 49 0.32 5.77 -38.70
N ASN A 50 -0.54 6.70 -39.14
CA ASN A 50 -1.24 6.57 -40.41
C ASN A 50 -0.33 6.89 -41.60
N ILE A 51 -0.11 5.90 -42.48
CA ILE A 51 0.65 6.04 -43.73
C ILE A 51 -0.22 5.90 -44.98
N SER A 52 -1.54 5.89 -44.82
CA SER A 52 -2.52 5.77 -45.90
C SER A 52 -2.30 6.83 -46.97
N LYS A 53 -2.43 6.45 -48.24
CA LYS A 53 -2.30 7.33 -49.41
C LYS A 53 -0.93 7.98 -49.61
N LEU A 54 0.05 7.69 -48.75
CA LEU A 54 1.44 8.06 -48.97
C LEU A 54 2.10 7.02 -49.88
N ASN A 55 3.06 7.46 -50.69
CA ASN A 55 4.00 6.53 -51.30
C ASN A 55 5.15 6.24 -50.32
N ARG A 56 5.95 5.22 -50.59
CA ARG A 56 7.02 4.78 -49.67
C ARG A 56 7.96 5.91 -49.24
N LYS A 57 8.40 6.77 -50.18
CA LYS A 57 9.23 7.94 -49.85
C LYS A 57 8.57 8.89 -48.85
N LYS A 58 7.30 9.25 -49.04
CA LYS A 58 6.57 10.14 -48.12
C LYS A 58 6.24 9.46 -46.80
N ALA A 59 5.97 8.16 -46.81
CA ALA A 59 5.77 7.37 -45.60
C ALA A 59 7.05 7.33 -44.76
N LYS A 60 8.22 7.09 -45.37
CA LYS A 60 9.53 7.15 -44.72
C LYS A 60 9.76 8.52 -44.08
N GLN A 61 9.57 9.62 -44.83
CA GLN A 61 9.71 10.97 -44.29
C GLN A 61 8.79 11.25 -43.10
N LYS A 62 7.52 10.80 -43.17
CA LYS A 62 6.58 10.96 -42.06
C LYS A 62 7.03 10.16 -40.84
N LEU A 63 7.33 8.88 -41.02
CA LEU A 63 7.74 8.00 -39.91
C LEU A 63 9.08 8.42 -39.30
N THR A 64 10.00 9.01 -40.05
CA THR A 64 11.22 9.60 -39.46
C THR A 64 10.87 10.68 -38.43
N THR A 65 9.91 11.55 -38.71
CA THR A 65 9.46 12.55 -37.72
C THR A 65 8.68 11.91 -36.57
N ASP A 66 7.77 11.00 -36.89
CA ASP A 66 6.94 10.33 -35.89
C ASP A 66 7.80 9.49 -34.90
N PHE A 67 8.85 8.83 -35.37
CA PHE A 67 9.73 8.00 -34.54
C PHE A 67 10.64 8.83 -33.64
N VAL A 68 11.06 10.03 -34.07
CA VAL A 68 11.77 10.96 -33.16
C VAL A 68 10.89 11.35 -31.97
N GLU A 69 9.60 11.61 -32.21
CA GLU A 69 8.65 11.89 -31.13
C GLU A 69 8.40 10.67 -30.25
N LEU A 70 8.34 9.48 -30.84
CA LEU A 70 8.18 8.21 -30.10
C LEU A 70 9.40 7.90 -29.21
N GLU A 71 10.62 8.12 -29.71
CA GLU A 71 11.86 7.92 -28.97
C GLU A 71 11.99 8.92 -27.81
N GLN A 72 11.61 10.18 -28.01
CA GLN A 72 11.59 11.21 -26.95
C GLN A 72 10.60 10.90 -25.83
N ASN A 73 9.50 10.21 -26.17
CA ASN A 73 8.46 9.82 -25.22
C ASN A 73 8.48 8.30 -24.94
N LEU A 74 9.65 7.67 -25.10
CA LEU A 74 9.79 6.24 -24.85
C LEU A 74 9.44 5.94 -23.39
N ALA A 75 8.39 5.15 -23.19
CA ALA A 75 7.90 4.79 -21.86
C ALA A 75 7.88 3.26 -21.72
N VAL A 76 9.07 2.67 -21.66
CA VAL A 76 9.26 1.24 -21.41
C VAL A 76 9.87 1.06 -20.04
N LYS A 77 9.19 0.32 -19.16
CA LYS A 77 9.64 0.07 -17.78
C LYS A 77 10.07 -1.36 -17.61
N LEU A 78 11.27 -1.56 -17.06
CA LEU A 78 11.73 -2.82 -16.50
C LEU A 78 11.29 -2.88 -15.04
N ILE A 79 10.57 -3.93 -14.65
CA ILE A 79 9.99 -4.07 -13.33
C ILE A 79 10.47 -5.37 -12.70
N VAL A 80 11.03 -5.27 -11.49
CA VAL A 80 11.34 -6.41 -10.63
C VAL A 80 11.05 -6.02 -9.19
N GLN A 81 10.26 -6.85 -8.52
CA GLN A 81 9.78 -6.58 -7.16
C GLN A 81 9.25 -5.15 -6.98
N ASP A 82 9.95 -4.37 -6.17
CA ASP A 82 9.59 -3.06 -5.66
C ASP A 82 10.28 -1.90 -6.41
N LEU A 83 10.99 -2.19 -7.49
CA LEU A 83 11.64 -1.18 -8.32
C LEU A 83 11.19 -1.27 -9.78
N TYR A 84 11.00 -0.11 -10.40
CA TYR A 84 10.90 0.04 -11.83
C TYR A 84 11.97 0.98 -12.35
N VAL A 85 12.50 0.68 -13.53
CA VAL A 85 13.55 1.45 -14.19
C VAL A 85 13.11 1.69 -15.63
N ASP A 86 13.16 2.95 -16.06
CA ASP A 86 12.87 3.30 -17.45
C ASP A 86 14.02 2.83 -18.34
N VAL A 87 13.69 2.21 -19.48
CA VAL A 87 14.67 1.90 -20.52
C VAL A 87 15.07 3.21 -21.19
N PRO A 88 16.37 3.58 -21.21
CA PRO A 88 16.84 4.80 -21.86
C PRO A 88 16.50 4.79 -23.34
N SER A 89 16.08 5.94 -23.86
CA SER A 89 15.74 6.09 -25.29
C SER A 89 16.87 5.67 -26.22
N GLU A 90 18.12 5.90 -25.81
CA GLU A 90 19.34 5.58 -26.54
C GLU A 90 19.58 4.07 -26.67
N ALA A 91 18.91 3.25 -25.85
CA ALA A 91 18.97 1.80 -25.94
C ALA A 91 18.01 1.25 -27.00
N VAL A 92 17.15 2.07 -27.60
CA VAL A 92 16.15 1.66 -28.59
C VAL A 92 16.37 2.42 -29.89
N THR A 93 16.27 1.74 -31.03
CA THR A 93 16.29 2.39 -32.35
C THR A 93 15.17 1.84 -33.19
N PHE A 94 14.33 2.72 -33.75
CA PHE A 94 13.29 2.32 -34.67
C PHE A 94 13.75 2.38 -36.13
N ASP A 95 13.60 1.29 -36.87
CA ASP A 95 13.98 1.19 -38.27
C ASP A 95 12.83 1.63 -39.18
N VAL A 96 12.91 2.89 -39.61
CA VAL A 96 11.94 3.49 -40.55
C VAL A 96 11.93 2.76 -41.89
N ASP A 97 13.10 2.39 -42.40
CA ASP A 97 13.23 1.78 -43.72
C ASP A 97 12.60 0.40 -43.72
N ALA A 98 13.01 -0.46 -42.78
CA ALA A 98 12.45 -1.80 -42.65
C ALA A 98 10.94 -1.75 -42.34
N THR A 99 10.48 -0.83 -41.49
CA THR A 99 9.05 -0.69 -41.17
C THR A 99 8.23 -0.39 -42.43
N VAL A 100 8.65 0.58 -43.26
CA VAL A 100 7.93 0.89 -44.51
C VAL A 100 8.08 -0.21 -45.53
N ASP A 101 9.24 -0.88 -45.57
CA ASP A 101 9.52 -1.85 -46.60
C ASP A 101 8.74 -3.16 -46.41
N GLN A 102 8.55 -3.57 -45.16
CA GLN A 102 7.70 -4.69 -44.76
C GLN A 102 6.20 -4.33 -44.65
N ALA A 103 5.85 -3.04 -44.69
CA ALA A 103 4.46 -2.61 -44.58
C ALA A 103 3.63 -3.08 -45.78
N SER A 104 2.53 -3.76 -45.45
CA SER A 104 1.50 -4.21 -46.37
C SER A 104 0.34 -3.22 -46.41
N SER A 105 -0.17 -2.99 -47.62
CA SER A 105 -1.25 -2.03 -47.88
C SER A 105 -2.59 -2.49 -47.28
N GLY A 106 -3.38 -1.54 -46.78
CA GLY A 106 -4.77 -1.76 -46.35
C GLY A 106 -4.93 -2.42 -44.98
N GLN A 107 -3.87 -2.46 -44.16
CA GLN A 107 -3.89 -3.09 -42.83
C GLN A 107 -2.95 -2.39 -41.84
N GLU A 108 -2.97 -2.85 -40.60
CA GLU A 108 -2.04 -2.47 -39.53
C GLU A 108 -0.73 -3.23 -39.68
N ASN A 109 0.38 -2.50 -39.59
CA ASN A 109 1.74 -3.05 -39.73
C ASN A 109 2.52 -2.82 -38.43
N ALA A 110 3.39 -3.76 -38.09
CA ALA A 110 4.27 -3.63 -36.95
C ALA A 110 5.34 -2.56 -37.18
N LEU A 111 5.72 -1.85 -36.13
CA LEU A 111 6.99 -1.15 -36.07
C LEU A 111 8.13 -2.16 -35.99
N ILE A 112 9.28 -1.79 -36.54
CA ILE A 112 10.52 -2.55 -36.40
C ILE A 112 11.45 -1.73 -35.51
N ALA A 113 11.82 -2.31 -34.38
CA ALA A 113 12.72 -1.71 -33.42
C ALA A 113 13.84 -2.69 -33.10
N THR A 114 15.00 -2.15 -32.73
CA THR A 114 16.12 -2.91 -32.21
C THR A 114 16.53 -2.34 -30.86
N VAL A 115 16.77 -3.23 -29.90
CA VAL A 115 17.22 -2.88 -28.55
C VAL A 115 18.71 -3.19 -28.44
N SER A 116 19.50 -2.22 -27.99
CA SER A 116 20.92 -2.40 -27.72
C SER A 116 21.12 -3.35 -26.54
N ARG A 117 21.74 -4.52 -26.79
CA ARG A 117 22.07 -5.48 -25.72
C ARG A 117 23.06 -4.87 -24.73
N ASP A 118 24.04 -4.11 -25.21
CA ASP A 118 25.00 -3.41 -24.35
C ASP A 118 24.35 -2.32 -23.49
N GLY A 119 23.43 -1.55 -24.09
CA GLY A 119 22.64 -0.56 -23.36
C GLY A 119 21.77 -1.22 -22.30
N LEU A 120 21.04 -2.27 -22.65
CA LEU A 120 20.17 -3.01 -21.73
C LEU A 120 20.97 -3.64 -20.59
N ARG A 121 22.12 -4.27 -20.88
CA ARG A 121 23.01 -4.84 -19.85
C ARG A 121 23.48 -3.76 -18.88
N THR A 122 23.83 -2.58 -19.38
CA THR A 122 24.24 -1.45 -18.54
C THR A 122 23.11 -1.04 -17.61
N VAL A 123 21.88 -0.93 -18.11
CA VAL A 123 20.70 -0.60 -17.29
C VAL A 123 20.45 -1.65 -16.22
N LEU A 124 20.49 -2.94 -16.58
CA LEU A 124 20.25 -4.04 -15.65
C LEU A 124 21.30 -4.07 -14.53
N THR A 125 22.59 -4.00 -14.90
CA THR A 125 23.70 -4.06 -13.93
C THR A 125 23.76 -2.86 -13.00
N GLN A 126 23.41 -1.66 -13.48
CA GLN A 126 23.44 -0.45 -12.66
C GLN A 126 22.28 -0.35 -11.68
N ASN A 127 21.09 -0.82 -12.06
CA ASN A 127 19.86 -0.60 -11.28
C ASN A 127 19.38 -1.83 -10.52
N PHE A 128 19.74 -3.04 -10.96
CA PHE A 128 19.35 -4.31 -10.33
C PHE A 128 20.57 -5.08 -9.83
N SER A 129 21.47 -4.40 -9.11
CA SER A 129 22.77 -4.94 -8.70
C SER A 129 22.71 -6.14 -7.76
N SER A 130 21.56 -6.42 -7.14
CA SER A 130 21.32 -7.63 -6.33
C SER A 130 20.99 -8.86 -7.17
N LEU A 131 20.81 -8.71 -8.47
CA LEU A 131 20.53 -9.78 -9.43
C LEU A 131 21.68 -9.91 -10.43
N VAL A 132 21.91 -11.14 -10.86
CA VAL A 132 22.86 -11.47 -11.91
C VAL A 132 22.08 -11.83 -13.16
N PHE A 133 22.47 -11.24 -14.29
CA PHE A 133 21.90 -11.51 -15.60
C PHE A 133 22.98 -12.07 -16.54
N THR A 134 22.69 -13.18 -17.19
CA THR A 134 23.48 -13.80 -18.24
C THR A 134 23.23 -13.13 -19.59
N GLU A 135 24.10 -13.37 -20.56
CA GLU A 135 23.93 -12.83 -21.92
C GLU A 135 22.65 -13.32 -22.61
N ASP A 136 22.29 -14.58 -22.40
CA ASP A 136 21.08 -15.18 -22.98
C ASP A 136 19.81 -14.54 -22.40
N GLU A 137 19.82 -14.19 -21.11
CA GLU A 137 18.73 -13.48 -20.44
C GLU A 137 18.59 -12.03 -20.93
N VAL A 138 19.73 -11.34 -21.16
CA VAL A 138 19.74 -10.00 -21.77
C VAL A 138 19.16 -10.04 -23.18
N ASP A 139 19.53 -11.04 -24.00
CA ASP A 139 18.97 -11.18 -25.34
C ASP A 139 17.48 -11.52 -25.33
N THR A 140 17.04 -12.36 -24.39
CA THR A 140 15.62 -12.68 -24.17
C THR A 140 14.81 -11.42 -23.84
N LEU A 141 15.30 -10.59 -22.90
CA LEU A 141 14.65 -9.34 -22.55
C LEU A 141 14.65 -8.34 -23.71
N ALA A 142 15.77 -8.19 -24.42
CA ALA A 142 15.86 -7.31 -25.57
C ALA A 142 14.82 -7.71 -26.65
N SER A 143 14.75 -8.99 -26.97
CA SER A 143 13.77 -9.55 -27.92
C SER A 143 12.32 -9.34 -27.46
N GLN A 144 12.06 -9.46 -26.15
CA GLN A 144 10.73 -9.20 -25.59
C GLN A 144 10.34 -7.72 -25.69
N ILE A 145 11.27 -6.80 -25.38
CA ILE A 145 11.05 -5.36 -25.53
C ILE A 145 10.77 -5.06 -27.01
N GLU A 146 11.61 -5.53 -27.94
CA GLU A 146 11.42 -5.36 -29.39
C GLU A 146 10.03 -5.84 -29.82
N SER A 147 9.60 -7.01 -29.32
CA SER A 147 8.28 -7.57 -29.60
C SER A 147 7.14 -6.66 -29.11
N GLN A 148 7.23 -6.10 -27.90
CA GLN A 148 6.21 -5.17 -27.37
C GLN A 148 6.18 -3.85 -28.14
N LEU A 149 7.35 -3.36 -28.56
CA LEU A 149 7.49 -2.13 -29.33
C LEU A 149 6.88 -2.20 -30.74
N ARG A 150 6.62 -3.40 -31.27
CA ARG A 150 5.97 -3.60 -32.59
C ARG A 150 4.62 -2.87 -32.70
N SER A 151 3.91 -2.71 -31.59
CA SER A 151 2.63 -2.00 -31.58
C SER A 151 2.77 -0.48 -31.71
N GLY A 152 3.91 0.09 -31.28
CA GLY A 152 4.10 1.53 -31.10
C GLY A 152 3.22 2.15 -30.01
N ILE A 153 2.52 1.33 -29.20
CA ILE A 153 1.66 1.79 -28.10
C ILE A 153 2.52 1.84 -26.84
N MET A 154 2.31 2.88 -26.03
CA MET A 154 3.02 3.12 -24.76
C MET A 154 2.01 3.48 -23.66
N PRO A 155 2.33 3.27 -22.36
CA PRO A 155 3.57 2.69 -21.83
C PRO A 155 3.62 1.16 -21.98
N GLN A 156 4.83 0.60 -21.95
CA GLN A 156 5.09 -0.84 -21.91
C GLN A 156 5.74 -1.23 -20.58
N HIS A 157 5.29 -2.35 -20.01
CA HIS A 157 5.79 -2.88 -18.75
C HIS A 157 6.37 -4.28 -18.95
N ILE A 158 7.66 -4.42 -18.66
CA ILE A 158 8.41 -5.66 -18.77
C ILE A 158 8.67 -6.16 -17.36
N TYR A 159 7.96 -7.22 -16.97
CA TYR A 159 8.17 -7.87 -15.67
C TYR A 159 9.30 -8.90 -15.80
N LEU A 160 10.44 -8.63 -15.18
CA LEU A 160 11.68 -9.41 -15.35
C LEU A 160 11.49 -10.87 -14.94
N ALA A 161 10.95 -11.12 -13.74
CA ALA A 161 10.71 -12.47 -13.23
C ALA A 161 9.68 -13.30 -14.04
N LYS A 162 8.85 -12.65 -14.85
CA LYS A 162 7.95 -13.33 -15.80
C LYS A 162 8.65 -13.67 -17.11
N SER A 163 9.63 -12.85 -17.47
CA SER A 163 10.38 -12.92 -18.73
C SER A 163 11.55 -13.90 -18.63
N ILE A 164 12.13 -14.00 -17.43
CA ILE A 164 13.27 -14.86 -17.09
C ILE A 164 12.88 -15.68 -15.84
N PRO A 165 12.32 -16.88 -16.02
CA PRO A 165 12.00 -17.78 -14.91
C PRO A 165 13.22 -18.17 -14.06
N GLU A 166 14.42 -18.19 -14.64
CA GLU A 166 15.68 -18.54 -13.97
C GLU A 166 16.05 -17.56 -12.85
N LEU A 167 15.46 -16.35 -12.82
CA LEU A 167 15.65 -15.42 -11.71
C LEU A 167 15.18 -16.02 -10.37
N TYR A 168 14.21 -16.94 -10.37
CA TYR A 168 13.79 -17.62 -9.14
C TYR A 168 14.90 -18.45 -8.49
N GLU A 169 15.93 -18.87 -9.24
CA GLU A 169 17.10 -19.56 -8.69
C GLU A 169 17.98 -18.64 -7.81
N GLN A 170 17.75 -17.33 -7.88
CA GLN A 170 18.42 -16.31 -7.07
C GLN A 170 17.61 -15.92 -5.83
N ALA A 171 16.56 -16.68 -5.51
CA ALA A 171 15.80 -16.48 -4.28
C ALA A 171 16.70 -16.64 -3.04
N GLN A 172 16.46 -15.79 -2.05
CA GLN A 172 17.19 -15.79 -0.79
C GLN A 172 16.27 -15.39 0.35
N THR A 173 16.72 -15.56 1.59
CA THR A 173 16.02 -14.98 2.75
C THR A 173 16.12 -13.46 2.69
N ILE A 174 14.99 -12.78 2.55
CA ILE A 174 14.91 -11.31 2.39
C ILE A 174 14.46 -10.59 3.66
N ALA A 175 13.81 -11.31 4.59
CA ALA A 175 13.33 -10.77 5.86
C ALA A 175 13.31 -11.86 6.93
N SER A 176 13.50 -11.49 8.19
CA SER A 176 13.43 -12.44 9.31
C SER A 176 13.14 -11.75 10.64
N ALA A 177 12.31 -12.37 11.47
CA ALA A 177 12.03 -11.96 12.84
C ALA A 177 12.16 -13.14 13.81
N THR A 178 12.37 -12.85 15.08
CA THR A 178 12.62 -13.88 16.09
C THR A 178 11.84 -13.67 17.39
N TYR A 179 11.46 -14.77 18.02
CA TYR A 179 10.74 -14.78 19.30
C TYR A 179 11.42 -15.74 20.27
N ALA A 180 11.81 -15.23 21.44
CA ALA A 180 12.49 -16.03 22.45
C ALA A 180 11.49 -16.82 23.30
N THR A 181 11.61 -18.14 23.31
CA THR A 181 10.85 -19.01 24.21
C THR A 181 11.61 -20.27 24.60
N LYS A 182 11.58 -20.58 25.90
CA LYS A 182 12.18 -21.79 26.47
C LYS A 182 11.32 -23.04 26.27
N GLN A 183 10.03 -22.86 26.00
CA GLN A 183 9.08 -23.96 25.87
C GLN A 183 8.23 -23.74 24.62
N LEU A 184 8.19 -24.78 23.77
CA LEU A 184 7.33 -24.80 22.61
C LEU A 184 6.00 -25.46 23.01
N THR A 185 4.93 -24.68 23.07
CA THR A 185 3.58 -25.21 23.29
C THR A 185 3.19 -26.10 22.11
N LYS A 186 2.22 -27.02 22.31
CA LYS A 186 1.70 -27.83 21.20
C LYS A 186 1.12 -26.96 20.08
N GLY A 187 0.43 -25.88 20.44
CA GLY A 187 -0.14 -24.93 19.49
C GLY A 187 0.93 -24.24 18.64
N LEU A 188 1.97 -23.68 19.26
CA LEU A 188 3.09 -23.06 18.53
C LEU A 188 3.79 -24.06 17.62
N ARG A 189 4.03 -25.30 18.08
CA ARG A 189 4.65 -26.32 17.23
C ARG A 189 3.85 -26.58 15.95
N LEU A 190 2.54 -26.76 16.07
CA LEU A 190 1.69 -26.99 14.90
C LEU A 190 1.65 -25.78 13.96
N LEU A 191 1.64 -24.55 14.51
CA LEU A 191 1.70 -23.34 13.70
C LEU A 191 3.03 -23.24 12.93
N LEU A 192 4.16 -23.59 13.55
CA LEU A 192 5.45 -23.63 12.87
C LEU A 192 5.45 -24.64 11.73
N ASP A 193 4.98 -25.85 12.01
CA ASP A 193 4.91 -26.94 11.03
C ASP A 193 4.00 -26.56 9.84
N ASP A 194 2.86 -25.91 10.09
CA ASP A 194 1.93 -25.48 9.05
C ASP A 194 2.47 -24.31 8.20
N LEU A 195 3.09 -23.31 8.83
CA LEU A 195 3.64 -22.12 8.16
C LEU A 195 4.92 -22.40 7.36
N ASN A 196 5.68 -23.41 7.75
CA ASN A 196 6.94 -23.72 7.08
C ASN A 196 6.69 -24.26 5.66
N GLY A 197 7.16 -23.53 4.66
CA GLY A 197 6.90 -23.80 3.25
C GLY A 197 5.60 -23.19 2.73
N ALA A 198 4.89 -22.37 3.51
CA ALA A 198 3.70 -21.68 3.04
C ALA A 198 4.05 -20.63 1.99
N GLU A 199 3.40 -20.68 0.83
CA GLU A 199 3.61 -19.73 -0.26
C GLU A 199 2.62 -18.58 -0.23
N ILE A 200 3.11 -17.36 -0.37
CA ILE A 200 2.32 -16.14 -0.56
C ILE A 200 2.35 -15.78 -2.04
N GLN A 201 1.22 -15.93 -2.71
CA GLN A 201 1.11 -15.79 -4.17
C GLN A 201 1.24 -14.32 -4.62
N PRO A 202 1.62 -14.07 -5.88
CA PRO A 202 1.66 -12.72 -6.45
C PRO A 202 0.32 -12.00 -6.34
N ASN A 203 0.34 -10.71 -6.01
CA ASN A 203 -0.84 -9.84 -5.92
C ASN A 203 -1.99 -10.45 -5.09
N SER A 204 -1.65 -11.14 -4.00
CA SER A 204 -2.62 -11.86 -3.16
C SER A 204 -2.51 -11.48 -1.70
N THR A 205 -3.65 -11.53 -1.01
CA THR A 205 -3.77 -11.31 0.43
C THR A 205 -3.68 -12.64 1.17
N PHE A 206 -2.83 -12.67 2.19
CA PHE A 206 -2.73 -13.75 3.17
C PHE A 206 -3.48 -13.36 4.44
N SER A 207 -4.46 -14.17 4.83
CA SER A 207 -5.16 -14.08 6.12
C SER A 207 -4.62 -15.17 7.05
N PHE A 208 -4.14 -14.78 8.24
CA PHE A 208 -3.57 -15.73 9.19
C PHE A 208 -4.64 -16.69 9.73
N GLN A 209 -5.83 -16.18 10.06
CA GLN A 209 -6.94 -17.01 10.51
C GLN A 209 -7.44 -17.97 9.43
N GLU A 210 -7.65 -17.51 8.19
CA GLU A 210 -8.12 -18.39 7.11
C GLU A 210 -7.06 -19.45 6.78
N PHE A 211 -5.78 -19.11 6.86
CA PHE A 211 -4.69 -20.05 6.64
C PHE A 211 -4.72 -21.25 7.61
N VAL A 212 -5.03 -21.03 8.90
CA VAL A 212 -4.99 -22.09 9.93
C VAL A 212 -6.28 -22.90 10.04
N LYS A 213 -7.39 -22.37 9.54
CA LYS A 213 -8.76 -22.84 9.82
C LYS A 213 -9.00 -24.32 9.47
N ASP A 214 -8.40 -24.78 8.37
CA ASP A 214 -8.54 -26.15 7.87
C ASP A 214 -7.30 -27.03 8.14
N ARG A 215 -6.45 -26.62 9.08
CA ARG A 215 -5.19 -27.29 9.42
C ARG A 215 -5.15 -27.81 10.84
N GLU A 216 -4.13 -28.62 11.16
CA GLU A 216 -3.96 -29.13 12.52
C GLU A 216 -3.71 -28.02 13.53
N SER A 217 -3.06 -26.92 13.13
CA SER A 217 -2.84 -25.75 13.98
C SER A 217 -4.09 -25.00 14.41
N VAL A 218 -5.28 -25.31 13.90
CA VAL A 218 -6.55 -24.72 14.36
C VAL A 218 -6.77 -24.88 15.87
N VAL A 219 -6.15 -25.89 16.49
CA VAL A 219 -6.19 -26.14 17.95
C VAL A 219 -5.29 -25.20 18.76
N ALA A 220 -4.47 -24.38 18.12
CA ALA A 220 -3.63 -23.38 18.79
C ALA A 220 -4.50 -22.39 19.58
N SER A 221 -3.96 -21.89 20.69
CA SER A 221 -4.63 -20.84 21.46
C SER A 221 -4.54 -19.50 20.73
N ASP A 222 -5.46 -18.58 21.01
CA ASP A 222 -5.41 -17.21 20.47
C ASP A 222 -4.08 -16.51 20.83
N GLN A 223 -3.50 -16.87 21.99
CA GLN A 223 -2.18 -16.41 22.42
C GLN A 223 -1.06 -16.95 21.52
N ASP A 224 -1.04 -18.26 21.24
CA ASP A 224 -0.04 -18.87 20.34
C ASP A 224 -0.16 -18.28 18.92
N MET A 225 -1.39 -18.07 18.45
CA MET A 225 -1.67 -17.42 17.17
C MET A 225 -1.19 -15.97 17.14
N SER A 226 -1.43 -15.20 18.21
CA SER A 226 -0.96 -13.80 18.31
C SER A 226 0.56 -13.70 18.34
N ILE A 227 1.27 -14.65 18.96
CA ILE A 227 2.74 -14.71 18.91
C ILE A 227 3.22 -14.90 17.47
N MET A 228 2.64 -15.86 16.75
CA MET A 228 3.05 -16.15 15.36
C MET A 228 2.62 -15.05 14.38
N ALA A 229 1.45 -14.44 14.60
CA ALA A 229 1.02 -13.28 13.83
C ALA A 229 1.96 -12.08 14.08
N SER A 230 2.35 -11.83 15.33
CA SER A 230 3.31 -10.76 15.65
C SER A 230 4.66 -10.98 14.95
N LEU A 231 5.16 -12.22 14.92
CA LEU A 231 6.35 -12.58 14.14
C LEU A 231 6.17 -12.32 12.65
N LEU A 232 5.05 -12.78 12.07
CA LEU A 232 4.77 -12.57 10.65
C LEU A 232 4.66 -11.07 10.31
N TYR A 233 4.02 -10.29 11.17
CA TYR A 233 3.91 -8.84 11.03
C TYR A 233 5.29 -8.16 11.08
N GLU A 234 6.13 -8.49 12.06
CA GLU A 234 7.49 -7.95 12.17
C GLU A 234 8.34 -8.31 10.94
N THR A 235 8.24 -9.54 10.44
CA THR A 235 8.94 -9.96 9.21
C THR A 235 8.37 -9.26 7.97
N ALA A 236 7.05 -9.09 7.87
CA ALA A 236 6.41 -8.40 6.75
C ALA A 236 6.75 -6.90 6.71
N LEU A 237 6.99 -6.25 7.86
CA LEU A 237 7.45 -4.86 7.88
C LEU A 237 8.86 -4.67 7.32
N GLN A 238 9.66 -5.74 7.21
CA GLN A 238 10.96 -5.72 6.55
C GLN A 238 10.86 -5.93 5.02
N THR A 239 9.65 -5.93 4.46
CA THR A 239 9.40 -6.02 3.02
C THR A 239 8.56 -4.84 2.54
N ASN A 240 8.23 -4.80 1.24
CA ASN A 240 7.26 -3.88 0.67
C ASN A 240 5.80 -4.34 0.81
N TRP A 241 5.52 -5.37 1.62
CA TRP A 241 4.18 -5.90 1.78
C TRP A 241 3.25 -4.88 2.41
N ILE A 242 1.98 -4.96 2.03
CA ILE A 242 0.91 -4.12 2.54
C ILE A 242 0.31 -4.80 3.76
N ILE A 243 0.14 -4.05 4.85
CA ILE A 243 -0.55 -4.54 6.05
C ILE A 243 -2.02 -4.13 5.93
N ASP A 244 -2.87 -5.06 5.53
CA ASP A 244 -4.29 -4.78 5.26
C ASP A 244 -5.12 -4.77 6.55
N GLU A 245 -4.80 -5.67 7.48
CA GLU A 245 -5.44 -5.76 8.78
C GLU A 245 -4.42 -6.06 9.86
N ARG A 246 -4.49 -5.31 10.95
CA ARG A 246 -3.72 -5.56 12.17
C ARG A 246 -4.49 -5.01 13.37
N SER A 247 -4.52 -5.79 14.45
CA SER A 247 -5.02 -5.35 15.74
C SER A 247 -3.99 -5.51 16.85
N ILE A 248 -4.11 -4.72 17.92
CA ILE A 248 -3.32 -4.85 19.15
C ILE A 248 -4.19 -5.18 20.35
N GLY A 249 -3.59 -5.76 21.38
CA GLY A 249 -4.25 -6.10 22.63
C GLY A 249 -4.31 -4.92 23.61
N ASN A 250 -5.20 -5.02 24.60
CA ASN A 250 -5.19 -4.07 25.73
C ASN A 250 -3.92 -4.18 26.58
N GLU A 251 -3.36 -5.40 26.64
CA GLU A 251 -2.07 -5.72 27.24
C GLU A 251 -1.18 -6.35 26.16
N LEU A 252 0.10 -6.00 26.17
CA LEU A 252 1.09 -6.54 25.26
C LEU A 252 1.25 -8.06 25.46
N THR A 253 1.21 -8.78 24.36
CA THR A 253 1.50 -10.21 24.21
C THR A 253 2.89 -10.50 24.78
N GLU A 254 2.97 -11.44 25.72
CA GLU A 254 4.24 -11.74 26.41
C GLU A 254 5.35 -12.08 25.42
N GLY A 255 6.53 -11.48 25.60
CA GLY A 255 7.71 -11.71 24.78
C GLY A 255 7.72 -10.99 23.43
N VAL A 256 6.63 -10.33 23.02
CA VAL A 256 6.58 -9.50 21.81
C VAL A 256 7.07 -8.08 22.13
N GLN A 257 7.81 -7.47 21.20
CA GLN A 257 8.27 -6.10 21.36
C GLN A 257 7.10 -5.10 21.15
N PRO A 258 6.98 -4.04 21.97
CA PRO A 258 5.99 -2.99 21.74
C PRO A 258 6.12 -2.39 20.35
N GLY A 259 5.01 -2.18 19.63
CA GLY A 259 5.04 -1.72 18.23
C GLY A 259 4.95 -2.86 17.20
N PHE A 260 5.37 -4.07 17.57
CA PHE A 260 5.42 -5.24 16.69
C PHE A 260 4.36 -6.30 17.02
N GLU A 261 3.38 -5.96 17.85
CA GLU A 261 2.29 -6.87 18.15
C GLU A 261 1.28 -6.96 17.01
N ALA A 262 0.84 -8.18 16.69
CA ALA A 262 -0.40 -8.41 15.95
C ALA A 262 -1.22 -9.44 16.73
N VAL A 263 -2.39 -9.03 17.21
CA VAL A 263 -3.29 -9.88 17.98
C VAL A 263 -4.27 -10.59 17.06
N VAL A 264 -4.37 -11.90 17.22
CA VAL A 264 -5.40 -12.72 16.62
C VAL A 264 -6.40 -13.13 17.69
N ASN A 265 -7.69 -12.89 17.42
CA ASN A 265 -8.77 -13.26 18.32
C ASN A 265 -9.97 -13.76 17.54
N ARG A 266 -10.18 -15.08 17.55
CA ARG A 266 -11.27 -15.73 16.81
C ARG A 266 -12.67 -15.35 17.27
N LYS A 267 -12.83 -14.90 18.53
CA LYS A 267 -14.14 -14.49 19.07
C LYS A 267 -14.51 -13.08 18.67
N LEU A 268 -13.52 -12.22 18.50
CA LEU A 268 -13.67 -10.82 18.12
C LEU A 268 -13.42 -10.60 16.61
N ASP A 269 -13.11 -11.68 15.89
CA ASP A 269 -12.76 -11.67 14.47
C ASP A 269 -11.59 -10.72 14.15
N LEU A 270 -10.55 -10.75 15.01
CA LEU A 270 -9.32 -9.98 14.80
C LEU A 270 -8.29 -10.87 14.11
N ASP A 271 -7.84 -10.47 12.94
CA ASP A 271 -6.84 -11.17 12.14
C ASP A 271 -5.57 -10.33 11.91
N LEU A 272 -4.55 -10.99 11.37
CA LEU A 272 -3.48 -10.34 10.62
C LEU A 272 -3.68 -10.65 9.13
N GLN A 273 -3.84 -9.61 8.33
CA GLN A 273 -3.89 -9.72 6.87
C GLN A 273 -2.76 -8.92 6.24
N VAL A 274 -2.01 -9.58 5.35
CA VAL A 274 -0.92 -8.95 4.59
C VAL A 274 -1.04 -9.28 3.11
N THR A 275 -0.79 -8.30 2.25
CA THR A 275 -0.80 -8.48 0.80
C THR A 275 0.61 -8.42 0.24
N ASN A 276 0.94 -9.40 -0.60
CA ASN A 276 2.11 -9.35 -1.46
C ASN A 276 1.78 -8.54 -2.73
N PRO A 277 2.28 -7.30 -2.89
CA PRO A 277 1.99 -6.48 -4.08
C PRO A 277 2.83 -6.85 -5.30
N ASN A 278 3.74 -7.83 -5.18
CA ASN A 278 4.71 -8.14 -6.21
C ASN A 278 4.21 -9.22 -7.18
N GLN A 279 4.95 -9.41 -8.27
CA GLN A 279 4.66 -10.39 -9.31
C GLN A 279 5.27 -11.78 -9.05
N THR A 280 5.98 -11.96 -7.94
CA THR A 280 6.64 -13.23 -7.58
C THR A 280 6.01 -13.85 -6.34
N VAL A 281 6.11 -15.18 -6.25
CA VAL A 281 5.80 -15.94 -5.04
C VAL A 281 6.88 -15.67 -3.97
N PHE A 282 6.48 -15.69 -2.70
CA PHE A 282 7.40 -15.74 -1.56
C PHE A 282 7.05 -16.94 -0.68
N THR A 283 8.05 -17.52 -0.02
CA THR A 283 7.87 -18.69 0.84
C THR A 283 8.20 -18.33 2.28
N LEU A 284 7.30 -18.67 3.19
CA LEU A 284 7.55 -18.55 4.63
C LEU A 284 8.36 -19.76 5.09
N HIS A 285 9.39 -19.52 5.89
CA HIS A 285 10.15 -20.55 6.58
C HIS A 285 10.10 -20.31 8.07
N THR A 286 9.92 -21.39 8.82
CA THR A 286 9.94 -21.32 10.27
C THR A 286 10.94 -22.31 10.83
N LYS A 287 11.56 -21.95 11.94
CA LYS A 287 12.45 -22.85 12.69
C LYS A 287 12.38 -22.54 14.17
N TRP A 288 12.64 -23.56 14.99
CA TRP A 288 12.85 -23.40 16.42
C TRP A 288 14.20 -24.03 16.80
N ASP A 289 15.17 -23.19 17.13
CA ASP A 289 16.48 -23.59 17.59
C ASP A 289 16.92 -22.69 18.75
N ASN A 290 17.78 -23.19 19.65
CA ASN A 290 18.38 -22.37 20.73
C ASN A 290 17.38 -21.58 21.61
N SER A 291 16.18 -22.12 21.86
CA SER A 291 15.08 -21.41 22.57
C SER A 291 14.60 -20.14 21.86
N GLN A 292 14.68 -20.13 20.53
CA GLN A 292 14.24 -19.04 19.68
C GLN A 292 13.45 -19.59 18.49
N ILE A 293 12.25 -19.06 18.29
CA ILE A 293 11.49 -19.24 17.06
C ILE A 293 11.99 -18.18 16.06
N THR A 294 12.24 -18.58 14.83
CA THR A 294 12.51 -17.66 13.72
C THR A 294 11.47 -17.86 12.64
N LEU A 295 10.93 -16.76 12.11
CA LEU A 295 10.12 -16.75 10.91
C LEU A 295 10.82 -15.89 9.87
N SER A 296 11.12 -16.46 8.71
CA SER A 296 11.77 -15.77 7.60
C SER A 296 10.96 -15.85 6.32
N ILE A 297 11.08 -14.82 5.49
CA ILE A 297 10.52 -14.80 4.13
C ILE A 297 11.67 -15.09 3.16
N GLU A 298 11.47 -16.06 2.28
CA GLU A 298 12.34 -16.35 1.14
C GLU A 298 11.68 -15.91 -0.16
N GLY A 299 12.46 -15.34 -1.06
CA GLY A 299 12.03 -14.99 -2.40
C GLY A 299 13.10 -14.21 -3.15
N LEU A 300 12.76 -13.77 -4.36
CA LEU A 300 13.65 -12.92 -5.16
C LEU A 300 13.89 -11.59 -4.39
N PRO A 301 15.14 -11.10 -4.27
CA PRO A 301 15.47 -9.96 -3.43
C PRO A 301 14.79 -8.66 -3.89
N PHE A 302 14.41 -7.84 -2.91
CA PHE A 302 14.02 -6.46 -3.14
C PHE A 302 15.22 -5.61 -3.54
N MET A 303 14.96 -4.52 -4.26
CA MET A 303 15.98 -3.50 -4.55
C MET A 303 16.11 -2.52 -3.40
N HIS A 304 15.00 -2.21 -2.71
CA HIS A 304 15.05 -1.44 -1.49
C HIS A 304 15.23 -2.34 -0.26
N THR A 305 15.83 -1.77 0.77
CA THR A 305 15.86 -2.36 2.11
C THR A 305 14.86 -1.63 2.99
N TYR A 306 14.02 -2.39 3.67
CA TYR A 306 13.00 -1.88 4.59
C TYR A 306 13.42 -2.17 6.03
N LEU A 307 13.63 -1.13 6.82
CA LEU A 307 14.09 -1.25 8.20
C LEU A 307 13.03 -0.68 9.15
N PRO A 308 12.17 -1.54 9.73
CA PRO A 308 11.23 -1.10 10.74
C PRO A 308 11.93 -0.86 12.09
N GLU A 309 11.56 0.23 12.76
CA GLU A 309 12.08 0.59 14.07
C GLU A 309 11.00 1.20 14.97
N VAL A 310 11.14 0.98 16.27
CA VAL A 310 10.36 1.72 17.28
C VAL A 310 11.06 3.07 17.48
N GLU A 311 10.59 4.09 16.77
CA GLU A 311 11.12 5.45 16.85
C GLU A 311 11.04 5.99 18.29
N ASN A 312 9.94 5.71 18.98
CA ASN A 312 9.69 6.25 20.31
C ASN A 312 8.85 5.32 21.17
N LEU A 313 9.22 5.21 22.46
CA LEU A 313 8.52 4.41 23.47
C LEU A 313 8.27 5.24 24.73
N LYS A 314 7.02 5.66 24.96
CA LYS A 314 6.62 6.42 26.15
C LYS A 314 5.95 5.51 27.17
N LEU A 315 6.24 5.74 28.46
CA LEU A 315 5.64 5.00 29.57
C LEU A 315 4.85 5.93 30.50
N TYR A 316 3.65 5.51 30.89
CA TYR A 316 2.76 6.28 31.76
C TYR A 316 2.47 5.52 33.07
N ASN A 317 2.63 6.18 34.21
CA ASN A 317 2.37 5.54 35.50
C ASN A 317 0.87 5.27 35.72
N PRO A 318 0.50 4.13 36.32
CA PRO A 318 -0.90 3.83 36.59
C PRO A 318 -1.45 4.73 37.70
N LYS A 319 -2.75 5.04 37.59
CA LYS A 319 -3.49 5.71 38.68
C LYS A 319 -3.64 4.78 39.88
N THR A 320 -3.73 5.36 41.08
CA THR A 320 -3.98 4.60 42.32
C THR A 320 -5.45 4.71 42.72
N VAL A 321 -6.12 3.57 42.82
CA VAL A 321 -7.47 3.43 43.37
C VAL A 321 -7.34 3.06 44.86
N VAL A 322 -7.90 3.91 45.72
CA VAL A 322 -7.91 3.70 47.17
C VAL A 322 -9.25 3.10 47.60
N GLN A 323 -9.22 1.91 48.17
CA GLN A 323 -10.37 1.22 48.76
C GLN A 323 -10.26 1.30 50.29
N TYR A 324 -11.35 1.68 50.97
CA TYR A 324 -11.36 1.74 52.42
C TYR A 324 -11.91 0.45 53.03
N SER A 325 -11.32 -0.02 54.13
CA SER A 325 -11.79 -1.19 54.87
C SER A 325 -11.54 -1.06 56.37
N ALA A 326 -12.51 -1.49 57.16
CA ALA A 326 -12.40 -1.56 58.62
C ALA A 326 -11.37 -2.61 59.08
N PHE A 327 -11.00 -3.57 58.22
CA PHE A 327 -10.04 -4.63 58.55
C PHE A 327 -8.58 -4.24 58.37
N ILE A 328 -8.30 -3.02 57.87
CA ILE A 328 -6.95 -2.49 57.79
C ILE A 328 -6.67 -1.65 59.04
N PRO A 329 -5.62 -1.96 59.83
CA PRO A 329 -5.27 -1.16 60.99
C PRO A 329 -4.92 0.29 60.59
N SER A 330 -5.20 1.24 61.48
CA SER A 330 -4.88 2.66 61.26
C SER A 330 -3.42 2.86 60.88
N GLY A 331 -3.17 3.72 59.89
CA GLY A 331 -1.82 4.00 59.39
C GLY A 331 -1.20 2.90 58.51
N ARG A 332 -1.88 1.77 58.28
CA ARG A 332 -1.41 0.71 57.37
C ARG A 332 -2.05 0.86 55.99
N VAL A 333 -1.26 0.50 54.97
CA VAL A 333 -1.71 0.36 53.58
C VAL A 333 -1.45 -1.08 53.15
N GLN A 334 -2.47 -1.74 52.62
CA GLN A 334 -2.33 -3.04 51.98
C GLN A 334 -2.42 -2.86 50.47
N THR A 335 -1.34 -3.08 49.74
CA THR A 335 -1.37 -3.11 48.27
C THR A 335 -2.06 -4.39 47.80
N ILE A 336 -3.20 -4.26 47.14
CA ILE A 336 -3.97 -5.36 46.55
C ILE A 336 -3.48 -5.66 45.14
N ASN A 337 -3.19 -4.61 44.37
CA ASN A 337 -2.62 -4.71 43.02
C ASN A 337 -1.57 -3.62 42.85
N LYS A 338 -0.39 -3.97 42.31
CA LYS A 338 0.70 -3.02 42.04
C LYS A 338 0.41 -2.09 40.84
N GLY A 339 -0.53 -2.47 39.99
CA GLY A 339 -0.80 -1.83 38.71
C GLY A 339 0.24 -2.16 37.65
N LYS A 340 -0.05 -1.77 36.40
CA LYS A 340 0.83 -1.87 35.23
C LYS A 340 0.88 -0.51 34.55
N LYS A 341 2.05 -0.09 34.08
CA LYS A 341 2.22 1.16 33.34
C LYS A 341 1.52 1.05 31.98
N ALA A 342 1.01 2.18 31.48
CA ALA A 342 0.64 2.28 30.08
C ALA A 342 1.90 2.47 29.23
N MET A 343 1.81 2.14 27.96
CA MET A 343 2.91 2.27 27.00
C MET A 343 2.40 2.75 25.65
N GLU A 344 3.10 3.69 25.05
CA GLU A 344 2.85 4.18 23.69
C GLU A 344 4.10 3.92 22.85
N ALA A 345 3.96 3.12 21.79
CA ALA A 345 5.05 2.77 20.88
C ALA A 345 4.75 3.33 19.49
N THR A 346 5.65 4.17 18.98
CA THR A 346 5.58 4.70 17.61
C THR A 346 6.54 3.91 16.73
N VAL A 347 6.03 3.31 15.66
CA VAL A 347 6.82 2.51 14.70
C VAL A 347 6.92 3.25 13.37
N LYS A 348 8.13 3.28 12.83
CA LYS A 348 8.44 3.78 11.49
C LYS A 348 9.17 2.73 10.68
N ARG A 349 9.10 2.84 9.36
CA ARG A 349 9.86 2.03 8.41
C ARG A 349 10.75 2.94 7.58
N SER A 350 12.06 2.75 7.67
CA SER A 350 13.03 3.42 6.80
C SER A 350 13.13 2.66 5.48
N ILE A 351 13.12 3.37 4.36
CA ILE A 351 13.28 2.79 3.01
C ILE A 351 14.62 3.25 2.46
N LEU A 352 15.51 2.29 2.17
CA LEU A 352 16.86 2.56 1.70
C LEU A 352 17.06 1.98 0.29
N LEU A 353 17.78 2.71 -0.57
CA LEU A 353 18.27 2.21 -1.85
C LEU A 353 19.81 2.24 -1.83
N ASN A 354 20.45 1.10 -2.05
CA ASN A 354 21.92 0.97 -1.99
C ASN A 354 22.53 1.53 -0.69
N GLY A 355 21.84 1.31 0.44
CA GLY A 355 22.25 1.79 1.77
C GLY A 355 22.04 3.28 2.03
N SER A 356 21.54 4.03 1.05
CA SER A 356 21.16 5.44 1.23
C SER A 356 19.69 5.54 1.58
N LEU A 357 19.37 6.27 2.65
CA LEU A 357 17.99 6.57 3.04
C LEU A 357 17.29 7.35 1.93
N LEU A 358 16.18 6.80 1.44
CA LEU A 358 15.33 7.39 0.42
C LEU A 358 14.11 8.06 1.05
N ASP A 359 13.44 7.37 1.97
CA ASP A 359 12.18 7.82 2.57
C ASP A 359 11.90 7.17 3.94
N TYR A 360 10.88 7.67 4.64
CA TYR A 360 10.30 7.08 5.84
C TYR A 360 8.78 6.91 5.70
N GLU A 361 8.28 5.84 6.31
CA GLU A 361 6.85 5.58 6.41
C GLU A 361 6.44 5.44 7.88
N ASP A 362 5.38 6.16 8.26
CA ASP A 362 4.73 6.00 9.56
C ASP A 362 3.90 4.71 9.55
N ILE A 363 4.25 3.75 10.40
CA ILE A 363 3.61 2.43 10.43
C ILE A 363 2.47 2.39 11.46
N SER A 364 2.77 2.74 12.72
CA SER A 364 1.77 2.68 13.78
C SER A 364 2.10 3.55 14.99
N ILE A 365 1.06 3.86 15.76
CA ILE A 365 1.16 4.37 17.12
C ILE A 365 0.30 3.47 18.01
N ASP A 366 0.95 2.56 18.72
CA ASP A 366 0.28 1.56 19.55
C ASP A 366 0.17 2.05 20.99
N PHE A 367 -1.02 1.95 21.59
CA PHE A 367 -1.26 2.34 22.98
C PHE A 367 -1.75 1.16 23.82
N TYR A 368 -0.89 0.69 24.73
CA TYR A 368 -1.19 -0.35 25.71
C TYR A 368 -1.68 0.27 27.02
N THR A 369 -2.88 -0.11 27.45
CA THR A 369 -3.57 0.57 28.56
C THR A 369 -2.94 0.27 29.94
N PRO A 370 -2.99 1.21 30.90
CA PRO A 370 -2.48 0.97 32.24
C PRO A 370 -3.47 0.13 33.07
N GLN A 371 -2.93 -0.71 33.94
CA GLN A 371 -3.71 -1.33 35.01
C GLN A 371 -3.56 -0.51 36.29
N SER A 372 -4.67 -0.06 36.89
CA SER A 372 -4.60 0.77 38.11
C SER A 372 -3.97 0.03 39.29
N LYS A 373 -3.16 0.76 40.08
CA LYS A 373 -2.71 0.30 41.40
C LYS A 373 -3.90 0.31 42.35
N VAL A 374 -4.10 -0.76 43.12
CA VAL A 374 -5.18 -0.83 44.12
C VAL A 374 -4.58 -0.92 45.51
N GLU A 375 -4.91 0.05 46.36
CA GLU A 375 -4.50 0.10 47.75
C GLU A 375 -5.72 0.03 48.66
N ARG A 376 -5.66 -0.83 49.68
CA ARG A 376 -6.64 -0.87 50.75
C ARG A 376 -6.11 -0.13 51.96
N ARG A 377 -6.86 0.86 52.44
CA ARG A 377 -6.52 1.72 53.58
C ARG A 377 -7.57 1.60 54.68
N ASN A 378 -7.20 1.98 55.91
CA ASN A 378 -8.11 2.00 57.05
C ASN A 378 -9.34 2.89 56.77
N LEU A 379 -10.54 2.38 57.05
CA LEU A 379 -11.77 3.16 57.03
C LEU A 379 -11.78 4.13 58.22
N THR A 380 -11.35 5.37 58.02
CA THR A 380 -11.39 6.40 59.05
C THR A 380 -12.78 7.03 59.09
N ARG A 381 -13.52 6.83 60.19
CA ARG A 381 -14.76 7.56 60.43
C ARG A 381 -14.40 9.04 60.66
N PRO A 382 -15.08 10.01 60.01
CA PRO A 382 -14.86 11.42 60.35
C PRO A 382 -15.09 11.60 61.84
N LYS A 383 -14.13 12.21 62.55
CA LYS A 383 -14.35 12.64 63.94
C LYS A 383 -15.49 13.65 63.90
N THR A 384 -16.66 13.30 64.44
CA THR A 384 -17.61 14.31 64.90
C THR A 384 -16.84 15.25 65.81
N LEU A 385 -16.72 16.51 65.41
CA LEU A 385 -16.18 17.56 66.25
C LEU A 385 -17.07 17.64 67.50
N THR A 386 -16.62 17.03 68.59
CA THR A 386 -17.18 17.33 69.91
C THR A 386 -16.83 18.77 70.21
N ALA A 387 -17.81 19.65 70.03
CA ALA A 387 -17.77 21.01 70.55
C ALA A 387 -17.41 20.93 72.03
N GLY A 388 -16.28 21.54 72.39
CA GLY A 388 -15.78 21.55 73.75
C GLY A 388 -16.78 22.20 74.69
N SER A 389 -16.94 21.60 75.87
CA SER A 389 -17.53 22.24 77.03
C SER A 389 -16.83 23.56 77.30
N ALA A 390 -17.59 24.65 77.26
CA ALA A 390 -17.31 25.86 78.01
C ALA A 390 -18.46 26.02 79.01
N ASP A 391 -18.13 25.80 80.28
CA ASP A 391 -18.95 26.14 81.42
C ASP A 391 -18.90 27.66 81.63
N GLY A 392 -20.06 28.29 81.85
CA GLY A 392 -20.22 29.74 81.94
C GLY A 392 -21.67 30.12 82.23
N THR A 393 -21.88 30.66 83.43
CA THR A 393 -23.13 30.67 84.21
C THR A 393 -24.08 31.86 83.92
N ASN A 394 -25.39 31.60 84.07
CA ASN A 394 -26.51 32.46 84.50
C ASN A 394 -26.95 33.74 83.74
N SER A 395 -28.18 33.71 83.18
CA SER A 395 -29.39 34.38 83.73
C SER A 395 -30.47 34.54 82.65
N GLY A 396 -31.73 34.25 83.00
CA GLY A 396 -32.83 34.05 82.06
C GLY A 396 -33.76 35.24 81.78
N SER A 397 -34.99 34.85 81.43
CA SER A 397 -36.20 35.60 81.03
C SER A 397 -36.36 35.96 79.54
N ASP A 398 -37.13 35.09 78.88
CA ASP A 398 -38.26 35.37 77.98
C ASP A 398 -38.35 36.71 77.25
N LEU A 399 -38.28 36.65 75.91
CA LEU A 399 -39.28 37.27 75.03
C LEU A 399 -39.40 36.45 73.73
N ASN A 400 -40.56 35.83 73.54
CA ASN A 400 -41.15 35.43 72.24
C ASN A 400 -42.61 35.93 72.33
N PRO A 401 -43.22 36.53 71.29
CA PRO A 401 -43.58 35.85 70.03
C PRO A 401 -43.38 36.81 68.81
N ASP A 402 -43.68 36.57 67.54
CA ASP A 402 -44.60 35.69 66.83
C ASP A 402 -44.21 35.64 65.33
N SER A 403 -44.56 34.52 64.70
CA SER A 403 -44.95 34.22 63.30
C SER A 403 -44.18 34.80 62.09
N SER A 404 -43.95 34.07 60.99
CA SER A 404 -44.70 32.95 60.42
C SER A 404 -43.85 32.01 59.54
N SER A 405 -43.95 30.70 59.81
CA SER A 405 -43.71 29.56 58.89
C SER A 405 -44.84 29.48 57.83
N PRO A 406 -44.81 28.62 56.77
CA PRO A 406 -44.93 27.14 56.87
C PRO A 406 -43.92 26.34 55.99
N THR A 407 -43.20 25.34 56.52
CA THR A 407 -43.43 23.84 56.54
C THR A 407 -43.42 23.12 55.18
N ALA A 408 -42.54 22.13 54.96
CA ALA A 408 -42.62 20.66 55.26
C ALA A 408 -43.43 19.88 54.20
N GLY A 409 -43.22 18.61 53.85
CA GLY A 409 -42.34 17.48 54.20
C GLY A 409 -42.43 16.50 53.00
N GLY A 410 -41.63 15.45 52.82
CA GLY A 410 -41.48 14.32 53.73
C GLY A 410 -42.29 13.09 53.27
N ASN A 411 -41.64 12.22 52.49
CA ASN A 411 -41.73 10.75 52.45
C ASN A 411 -43.00 10.00 51.96
N SER A 412 -42.81 8.95 51.13
CA SER A 412 -43.19 7.54 51.43
C SER A 412 -42.89 6.59 50.26
N SER A 413 -42.30 5.43 50.57
CA SER A 413 -42.31 4.22 49.75
C SER A 413 -43.65 3.49 49.87
N THR A 414 -44.04 2.73 48.84
CA THR A 414 -44.86 1.51 48.99
C THR A 414 -44.51 0.50 47.90
N ASP A 415 -44.38 -0.75 48.35
CA ASP A 415 -44.19 -2.00 47.62
C ASP A 415 -45.51 -2.49 46.97
N GLY A 416 -45.42 -3.35 45.96
CA GLY A 416 -46.59 -3.89 45.25
C GLY A 416 -46.25 -4.76 44.03
N SER A 417 -46.00 -6.04 44.29
CA SER A 417 -45.84 -7.15 43.32
C SER A 417 -47.12 -7.45 42.51
N ALA A 418 -46.99 -7.80 41.22
CA ALA A 418 -47.50 -9.05 40.61
C ALA A 418 -47.52 -9.04 39.06
N ASN A 419 -46.83 -10.03 38.48
CA ASN A 419 -47.16 -10.87 37.31
C ASN A 419 -47.91 -10.33 36.06
N GLY A 420 -47.38 -10.69 34.88
CA GLY A 420 -48.18 -10.82 33.66
C GLY A 420 -47.37 -10.83 32.36
N SER A 421 -46.99 -12.02 31.92
CA SER A 421 -46.47 -12.39 30.59
C SER A 421 -47.42 -12.03 29.44
N ASP A 422 -46.87 -11.64 28.28
CA ASP A 422 -46.92 -12.38 27.00
C ASP A 422 -47.00 -11.49 25.73
N SER A 423 -46.26 -11.96 24.72
CA SER A 423 -46.38 -11.88 23.25
C SER A 423 -46.74 -10.58 22.50
N GLY A 424 -46.00 -10.37 21.39
CA GLY A 424 -46.59 -9.78 20.18
C GLY A 424 -45.69 -8.89 19.32
N LYS A 425 -44.91 -9.48 18.41
CA LYS A 425 -44.56 -8.87 17.11
C LYS A 425 -45.72 -9.15 16.15
N PRO A 426 -46.16 -8.21 15.29
CA PRO A 426 -45.72 -8.15 13.87
C PRO A 426 -45.57 -6.67 13.43
N GLY A 427 -45.10 -6.26 12.25
CA GLY A 427 -44.89 -6.85 10.93
C GLY A 427 -44.50 -5.72 9.97
N SER A 428 -44.09 -6.08 8.76
CA SER A 428 -43.47 -5.23 7.73
C SER A 428 -44.45 -4.47 6.82
N SER A 429 -43.97 -3.42 6.15
CA SER A 429 -44.28 -3.00 4.75
C SER A 429 -43.28 -1.87 4.39
N SER A 430 -42.48 -1.82 3.32
CA SER A 430 -42.54 -2.11 1.87
C SER A 430 -43.18 -1.02 0.99
N SER A 431 -42.42 -0.61 -0.04
CA SER A 431 -42.75 0.19 -1.26
C SER A 431 -42.93 1.70 -1.06
N ASN A 432 -42.50 2.64 -1.90
CA ASN A 432 -42.02 2.75 -3.30
C ASN A 432 -41.11 4.02 -3.33
N GLY A 433 -40.20 4.34 -4.27
CA GLY A 433 -40.06 4.02 -5.69
C GLY A 433 -39.98 5.33 -6.52
N SER A 434 -38.87 5.53 -7.27
CA SER A 434 -38.64 6.51 -8.36
C SER A 434 -38.51 8.01 -8.01
N SER A 435 -37.81 8.88 -8.74
CA SER A 435 -36.81 8.82 -9.83
C SER A 435 -36.57 10.29 -10.24
N ASN A 436 -35.30 10.62 -10.58
CA ASN A 436 -34.82 11.69 -11.47
C ASN A 436 -35.20 13.17 -11.25
N GLY A 437 -34.21 14.03 -11.47
CA GLY A 437 -34.44 15.30 -12.16
C GLY A 437 -33.53 16.44 -11.75
N ASN A 438 -32.32 16.45 -12.31
CA ASN A 438 -31.35 17.54 -12.30
C ASN A 438 -31.97 18.89 -12.74
N THR A 439 -31.58 20.00 -12.13
CA THR A 439 -31.42 21.30 -12.82
C THR A 439 -30.61 22.27 -11.96
N SER A 440 -29.48 22.64 -12.51
CA SER A 440 -28.63 23.78 -12.14
C SER A 440 -29.37 25.10 -12.29
N ASP A 441 -29.10 26.06 -11.39
CA ASP A 441 -29.08 27.45 -11.80
C ASP A 441 -28.01 28.29 -11.06
N LYS A 442 -27.35 29.09 -11.88
CA LYS A 442 -26.29 30.06 -11.58
C LYS A 442 -26.86 31.32 -10.95
N SER A 443 -26.08 31.94 -10.07
CA SER A 443 -25.88 33.40 -9.99
C SER A 443 -24.67 33.64 -9.08
N GLY A 444 -23.76 34.59 -9.26
CA GLY A 444 -23.58 35.66 -10.24
C GLY A 444 -22.40 36.52 -9.78
N ILE A 445 -21.32 36.50 -10.56
CA ILE A 445 -20.54 37.64 -11.08
C ILE A 445 -20.58 38.99 -10.33
N SER A 446 -19.36 39.54 -10.18
CA SER A 446 -18.91 40.94 -10.26
C SER A 446 -18.11 41.30 -9.01
N GLY A 447 -16.79 41.51 -9.03
CA GLY A 447 -15.97 42.34 -9.93
C GLY A 447 -15.33 43.43 -9.06
N GLY A 448 -14.07 43.86 -9.17
CA GLY A 448 -12.94 43.50 -10.01
C GLY A 448 -11.66 44.17 -9.45
N ASN A 449 -10.56 44.06 -10.22
CA ASN A 449 -9.31 44.86 -10.31
C ASN A 449 -8.69 45.45 -9.01
N ASP A 450 -7.37 45.45 -8.78
CA ASP A 450 -6.27 45.69 -9.70
C ASP A 450 -4.92 45.27 -9.05
N SER A 451 -3.95 45.09 -9.93
CA SER A 451 -2.50 44.83 -9.87
C SER A 451 -1.63 45.38 -8.73
N GLY A 452 -0.53 44.65 -8.43
CA GLY A 452 0.69 45.22 -7.83
C GLY A 452 1.55 44.26 -6.97
N ASN A 453 2.61 43.68 -7.55
CA ASN A 453 3.76 43.03 -6.87
C ASN A 453 4.79 44.13 -6.42
N PRO A 454 5.85 43.94 -5.59
CA PRO A 454 6.32 42.83 -4.75
C PRO A 454 6.79 43.20 -3.29
N ASN A 455 7.01 42.16 -2.47
CA ASN A 455 8.00 42.01 -1.37
C ASN A 455 7.99 42.95 -0.12
N ALA A 456 7.73 42.39 1.07
CA ALA A 456 8.64 42.30 2.24
C ALA A 456 7.93 42.23 3.61
N SER A 457 8.26 41.18 4.37
CA SER A 457 8.40 41.08 5.85
C SER A 457 7.28 41.54 6.79
N GLY A 458 6.75 40.59 7.58
CA GLY A 458 6.02 40.87 8.83
C GLY A 458 5.25 39.66 9.32
N GLY A 459 5.83 38.88 10.23
CA GLY A 459 5.18 37.69 10.79
C GLY A 459 4.08 38.01 11.79
N GLN A 460 3.01 37.21 11.80
CA GLN A 460 2.21 36.85 12.98
C GLN A 460 1.44 35.53 12.73
N ASN A 461 1.39 34.72 13.79
CA ASN A 461 0.48 33.61 14.09
C ASN A 461 0.20 32.55 13.01
N LYS A 462 0.90 31.41 13.13
CA LYS A 462 0.34 30.11 12.75
C LYS A 462 -0.80 29.82 13.72
N ASP A 463 -2.03 29.74 13.21
CA ASP A 463 -3.20 29.34 13.98
C ASP A 463 -2.97 27.94 14.55
N GLU A 464 -2.81 27.84 15.88
CA GLU A 464 -2.89 26.56 16.58
C GLU A 464 -4.34 26.05 16.41
N VAL A 465 -4.49 24.94 15.70
CA VAL A 465 -5.80 24.29 15.54
C VAL A 465 -6.03 23.39 16.75
N PHE A 466 -7.08 23.67 17.51
CA PHE A 466 -7.49 22.85 18.65
C PHE A 466 -8.60 21.89 18.22
N TYR A 467 -8.64 20.72 18.86
CA TYR A 467 -9.65 19.69 18.61
C TYR A 467 -10.32 19.30 19.93
N ASP A 468 -11.63 19.10 19.90
CA ASP A 468 -12.36 18.54 21.04
C ASP A 468 -12.13 17.01 21.15
N LYS A 469 -12.69 16.39 22.19
CA LYS A 469 -12.58 14.93 22.41
C LYS A 469 -13.31 14.08 21.36
N GLY A 470 -14.11 14.70 20.50
CA GLY A 470 -14.81 14.08 19.38
C GLY A 470 -14.15 14.32 18.02
N GLY A 471 -13.03 15.06 17.98
CA GLY A 471 -12.31 15.38 16.74
C GLY A 471 -12.84 16.59 15.97
N ASN A 472 -13.72 17.41 16.56
CA ASN A 472 -14.19 18.65 15.92
C ASN A 472 -13.18 19.78 16.14
N ARG A 473 -13.04 20.66 15.15
CA ARG A 473 -12.20 21.87 15.27
C ARG A 473 -12.84 22.84 16.26
N VAL A 474 -12.05 23.27 17.24
CA VAL A 474 -12.46 24.25 18.26
C VAL A 474 -11.44 25.38 18.36
N ASP A 475 -11.86 26.50 18.91
CA ASP A 475 -10.95 27.57 19.30
C ASP A 475 -10.17 27.22 20.58
N LYS A 476 -9.28 28.11 21.02
CA LYS A 476 -8.49 27.94 22.25
C LYS A 476 -9.33 27.84 23.54
N ASN A 477 -10.61 28.20 23.48
CA ASN A 477 -11.55 28.13 24.59
C ASN A 477 -12.45 26.88 24.54
N GLY A 478 -12.36 26.09 23.46
CA GLY A 478 -13.15 24.88 23.26
C GLY A 478 -14.49 25.12 22.57
N ASP A 479 -14.72 26.31 21.99
CA ASP A 479 -15.93 26.61 21.24
C ASP A 479 -15.79 26.10 19.80
N PRO A 480 -16.84 25.49 19.20
CA PRO A 480 -16.81 25.02 17.82
C PRO A 480 -16.49 26.16 16.84
N LEU A 481 -15.62 25.86 15.88
CA LEU A 481 -15.38 26.72 14.73
C LEU A 481 -16.30 26.26 13.59
N ASP A 482 -17.22 27.12 13.15
CA ASP A 482 -18.11 26.88 11.99
C ASP A 482 -17.34 26.62 10.68
#